data_AF-A0A1A9AKH7-F1
#
_entry.id   AF-A0A1A9AKH7-F1
#
_cell.length_a   1.000
_cell.length_b   1.000
_cell.length_c   1.000
_cell.angle_alpha   90.00
_cell.angle_beta   90.00
_cell.angle_gamma   90.00
#
_symmetry.space_group_name_H-M   'P 1'
#
loop_
_entity.id
_entity.type
_entity.pdbx_description
1 polymer ?
#
loop_
_entity_poly.entity_id
_entity_poly.type
_entity_poly.pdbx_seq_one_letter_code
_entity_poly.pdbx_strand_id
1 'polypeptide(L)'
;MTGGSADGPKEFAENLNSLPSNIFYNNIKRNHSDLSDYSYKCDTTSAKYYKNEAKLIYEKIIRYLDKHTELIDNKTEYDVCMLLNYWIYDVLTEIRGFQNISKNFILAFSHLQIIWCYPNAELKKTTYYNKCNQNFDIFNPDYWNE
;
A
#
# COMPACT_ATOMS: atom_id res chain seq x y z
N MET A 1 -4.10 32.14 -41.13
CA MET A 1 -4.04 32.67 -39.74
C MET A 1 -4.21 31.49 -38.81
N THR A 2 -3.21 31.32 -37.96
CA THR A 2 -3.01 30.26 -36.96
C THR A 2 -4.07 30.27 -35.87
N GLY A 3 -4.42 29.09 -35.36
CA GLY A 3 -5.25 28.96 -34.16
C GLY A 3 -5.59 27.51 -33.80
N GLY A 4 -4.63 26.58 -33.91
CA GLY A 4 -4.78 25.27 -33.29
C GLY A 4 -4.64 25.43 -31.78
N SER A 5 -5.76 25.33 -31.05
CA SER A 5 -5.77 25.44 -29.59
C SER A 5 -4.96 24.29 -28.98
N ALA A 6 -3.96 24.64 -28.18
CA ALA A 6 -3.11 23.70 -27.46
C ALA A 6 -3.86 23.19 -26.20
N ASP A 7 -4.86 22.34 -26.37
CA ASP A 7 -5.55 21.65 -25.25
C ASP A 7 -4.83 20.37 -24.78
N GLY A 8 -3.89 19.86 -25.58
CA GLY A 8 -3.21 18.58 -25.33
C GLY A 8 -2.56 18.41 -23.95
N PRO A 9 -1.86 19.41 -23.37
CA PRO A 9 -1.22 19.24 -22.06
C PRO A 9 -2.23 19.13 -20.91
N LYS A 10 -3.37 19.83 -21.02
CA LYS A 10 -4.39 19.88 -19.97
C LYS A 10 -5.24 18.61 -19.99
N GLU A 11 -5.64 18.18 -21.18
CA GLU A 11 -6.35 16.91 -21.38
C GLU A 11 -5.50 15.70 -20.97
N PHE A 12 -4.20 15.73 -21.25
CA PHE A 12 -3.27 14.69 -20.78
C PHE A 12 -3.13 14.65 -19.26
N ALA A 13 -3.02 15.82 -18.61
CA ALA A 13 -2.95 15.91 -17.14
C ALA A 13 -4.26 15.46 -16.46
N GLU A 14 -5.41 15.82 -17.03
CA GLU A 14 -6.72 15.35 -16.55
C GLU A 14 -6.85 13.83 -16.69
N ASN A 15 -6.40 13.26 -17.81
CA ASN A 15 -6.34 11.81 -18.01
C ASN A 15 -5.43 11.11 -16.99
N LEU A 16 -4.24 11.66 -16.70
CA LEU A 16 -3.34 11.11 -15.68
C LEU A 16 -3.97 11.09 -14.28
N ASN A 17 -4.77 12.10 -13.93
CA ASN A 17 -5.44 12.17 -12.62
C ASN A 17 -6.56 11.13 -12.46
N SER A 18 -7.13 10.66 -13.57
CA SER A 18 -8.15 9.61 -13.56
C SER A 18 -7.58 8.19 -13.46
N LEU A 19 -6.26 8.02 -13.59
CA LEU A 19 -5.63 6.71 -13.51
C LEU A 19 -5.86 6.10 -12.11
N PRO A 20 -6.32 4.83 -12.03
CA PRO A 20 -6.54 4.15 -10.76
C PRO A 20 -5.31 4.17 -9.84
N SER A 21 -4.11 4.03 -10.41
CA SER A 21 -2.85 4.12 -9.68
C SER A 21 -2.59 5.52 -9.09
N ASN A 22 -2.88 6.59 -9.85
CA ASN A 22 -2.73 7.96 -9.37
C ASN A 22 -3.70 8.24 -8.22
N ILE A 23 -4.97 7.84 -8.38
CA ILE A 23 -5.99 7.94 -7.32
C ILE A 23 -5.53 7.16 -6.07
N PHE A 24 -5.07 5.93 -6.24
CA PHE A 24 -4.54 5.11 -5.15
C PHE A 24 -3.40 5.82 -4.40
N TYR A 25 -2.35 6.23 -5.12
CA TYR A 25 -1.16 6.82 -4.50
C TYR A 25 -1.46 8.15 -3.81
N ASN A 26 -2.37 8.97 -4.36
CA ASN A 26 -2.82 10.20 -3.72
C ASN A 26 -3.57 9.92 -2.40
N ASN A 27 -4.37 8.86 -2.34
CA ASN A 27 -5.13 8.52 -1.15
C ASN A 27 -4.26 7.91 -0.04
N ILE A 28 -3.39 6.95 -0.38
CA ILE A 28 -2.59 6.22 0.60
C ILE A 28 -1.44 7.05 1.18
N LYS A 29 -0.81 7.92 0.37
CA LYS A 29 0.27 8.80 0.83
C LYS A 29 -0.23 9.95 1.71
N ARG A 30 -1.47 10.41 1.51
CA ARG A 30 -2.06 11.51 2.28
C ARG A 30 -2.11 11.21 3.79
N ASN A 31 -1.85 12.24 4.59
CA ASN A 31 -2.05 12.19 6.04
C ASN A 31 -3.52 12.47 6.34
N HIS A 32 -4.13 11.59 7.13
CA HIS A 32 -5.53 11.67 7.50
C HIS A 32 -5.65 11.78 9.02
N SER A 33 -6.59 12.59 9.50
CA SER A 33 -6.77 12.85 10.93
C SER A 33 -7.29 11.63 11.70
N ASP A 34 -7.99 10.71 11.03
CA ASP A 34 -8.55 9.48 11.58
C ASP A 34 -7.55 8.30 11.53
N LEU A 35 -6.27 8.54 11.21
CA LEU A 35 -5.29 7.45 11.07
C LEU A 35 -5.06 6.70 12.38
N SER A 36 -5.03 7.41 13.52
CA SER A 36 -4.84 6.81 14.84
C SER A 36 -5.97 5.86 15.24
N ASP A 37 -7.14 5.96 14.62
CA ASP A 37 -8.28 5.09 14.91
C ASP A 37 -8.01 3.66 14.45
N TYR A 38 -6.99 3.43 13.63
CA TYR A 38 -6.58 2.12 13.16
C TYR A 38 -5.43 1.50 13.98
N SER A 39 -4.84 2.26 14.92
CA SER A 39 -3.75 1.82 15.80
C SER A 39 -4.08 0.53 16.55
N TYR A 40 -5.30 0.41 17.09
CA TYR A 40 -5.69 -0.69 17.98
C TYR A 40 -5.80 -2.03 17.26
N LYS A 41 -5.94 -2.00 15.93
CA LYS A 41 -6.00 -3.20 15.10
C LYS A 41 -4.60 -3.75 14.80
N CYS A 42 -3.54 -3.03 15.16
CA CYS A 42 -2.17 -3.42 14.85
C CYS A 42 -1.52 -4.23 15.99
N ASP A 43 -1.20 -5.50 15.74
CA ASP A 43 -0.22 -6.21 16.56
C ASP A 43 1.18 -6.00 15.99
N THR A 44 1.89 -4.97 16.48
CA THR A 44 3.27 -4.68 16.09
C THR A 44 4.31 -5.39 16.97
N THR A 45 3.91 -6.32 17.84
CA THR A 45 4.86 -6.97 18.77
C THR A 45 5.97 -7.73 18.04
N SER A 46 5.72 -8.23 16.84
CA SER A 46 6.71 -8.86 15.96
C SER A 46 7.69 -7.86 15.31
N ALA A 47 7.31 -6.59 15.11
CA ALA A 47 8.09 -5.57 14.40
C ALA A 47 9.17 -4.87 15.27
N LYS A 48 10.00 -5.66 15.97
CA LYS A 48 10.97 -5.20 16.99
C LYS A 48 11.92 -4.06 16.55
N TYR A 49 12.27 -3.97 15.26
CA TYR A 49 13.30 -3.05 14.75
C TYR A 49 12.77 -1.84 13.95
N TYR A 50 11.45 -1.75 13.72
CA TYR A 50 10.82 -0.71 12.90
C TYR A 50 9.36 -0.51 13.32
N LYS A 51 9.12 -0.59 14.64
CA LYS A 51 7.78 -0.66 15.23
C LYS A 51 6.91 0.54 14.86
N ASN A 52 7.48 1.74 14.82
CA ASN A 52 6.74 2.97 14.54
C ASN A 52 6.40 3.09 13.04
N GLU A 53 7.36 2.75 12.18
CA GLU A 53 7.18 2.75 10.73
C GLU A 53 6.19 1.65 10.31
N ALA A 54 6.33 0.45 10.86
CA ALA A 54 5.39 -0.65 10.67
C ALA A 54 3.97 -0.24 11.07
N LYS A 55 3.84 0.42 12.22
CA LYS A 55 2.57 0.91 12.72
C LYS A 55 1.94 1.90 11.74
N LEU A 56 2.71 2.89 11.27
CA LEU A 56 2.21 3.89 10.32
C LEU A 56 1.80 3.25 8.98
N ILE A 57 2.62 2.34 8.44
CA ILE A 57 2.32 1.60 7.21
C ILE A 57 1.02 0.83 7.39
N TYR A 58 0.88 0.10 8.49
CA TYR A 58 -0.32 -0.67 8.80
C TYR A 58 -1.57 0.20 8.88
N GLU A 59 -1.53 1.29 9.64
CA GLU A 59 -2.67 2.19 9.79
C GLU A 59 -3.15 2.72 8.44
N LYS A 60 -2.20 3.10 7.56
CA LYS A 60 -2.52 3.59 6.22
C LYS A 60 -3.16 2.51 5.35
N ILE A 61 -2.66 1.28 5.39
CA ILE A 61 -3.23 0.16 4.61
C ILE A 61 -4.64 -0.15 5.08
N ILE A 62 -4.82 -0.37 6.39
CA ILE A 62 -6.12 -0.75 6.93
C ILE A 62 -7.14 0.36 6.71
N ARG A 63 -6.74 1.62 6.89
CA ARG A 63 -7.61 2.75 6.60
C ARG A 63 -8.00 2.80 5.13
N TYR A 64 -7.04 2.64 4.22
CA TYR A 64 -7.32 2.65 2.78
C TYR A 64 -8.36 1.58 2.44
N LEU A 65 -8.12 0.36 2.91
CA LEU A 65 -9.03 -0.76 2.68
C LEU A 65 -10.41 -0.52 3.28
N ASP A 66 -10.50 0.02 4.49
CA ASP A 66 -11.76 0.38 5.14
C ASP A 66 -12.54 1.42 4.32
N LYS A 67 -11.93 2.57 4.01
CA LYS A 67 -12.57 3.68 3.28
C LYS A 67 -12.91 3.35 1.83
N HIS A 68 -12.20 2.39 1.23
CA HIS A 68 -12.37 2.02 -0.18
C HIS A 68 -12.90 0.60 -0.35
N THR A 69 -13.44 -0.03 0.71
CA THR A 69 -13.93 -1.42 0.68
C THR A 69 -14.87 -1.68 -0.49
N GLU A 70 -15.78 -0.74 -0.77
CA GLU A 70 -16.78 -0.85 -1.83
C GLU A 70 -16.19 -0.76 -3.24
N LEU A 71 -15.05 -0.07 -3.37
CA LEU A 71 -14.31 0.07 -4.63
C LEU A 71 -13.40 -1.13 -4.91
N ILE A 72 -13.19 -2.00 -3.92
CA ILE A 72 -12.36 -3.19 -4.01
C ILE A 72 -13.30 -4.39 -4.19
N ASP A 73 -13.70 -4.65 -5.43
CA ASP A 73 -14.46 -5.83 -5.80
C ASP A 73 -13.57 -6.89 -6.46
N ASN A 74 -14.13 -8.04 -6.83
CA ASN A 74 -13.38 -9.14 -7.46
C ASN A 74 -12.65 -8.75 -8.75
N LYS A 75 -13.03 -7.66 -9.42
CA LYS A 75 -12.38 -7.19 -10.65
C LYS A 75 -11.21 -6.27 -10.36
N THR A 76 -11.33 -5.43 -9.33
CA THR A 76 -10.32 -4.42 -8.97
C THR A 76 -9.38 -4.87 -7.86
N GLU A 77 -9.75 -5.92 -7.12
CA GLU A 77 -8.98 -6.47 -6.00
C GLU A 77 -7.52 -6.69 -6.39
N TYR A 78 -7.28 -7.41 -7.48
CA TYR A 78 -5.93 -7.73 -7.93
C TYR A 78 -5.08 -6.46 -8.11
N ASP A 79 -5.61 -5.45 -8.79
CA ASP A 79 -4.90 -4.20 -9.06
C ASP A 79 -4.61 -3.41 -7.77
N VAL A 80 -5.60 -3.32 -6.87
CA VAL A 80 -5.44 -2.60 -5.59
C VAL A 80 -4.40 -3.30 -4.71
N CYS A 81 -4.42 -4.63 -4.64
CA CYS A 81 -3.47 -5.39 -3.84
C CYS A 81 -2.07 -5.34 -4.43
N MET A 82 -1.93 -5.34 -5.77
CA MET A 82 -0.65 -5.08 -6.45
C MET A 82 -0.12 -3.68 -6.09
N LEU A 83 -0.96 -2.65 -6.16
CA LEU A 83 -0.57 -1.27 -5.80
C LEU A 83 -0.17 -1.13 -4.33
N LEU A 84 -0.85 -1.84 -3.42
CA LEU A 84 -0.46 -1.91 -2.01
C LEU A 84 0.94 -2.52 -1.84
N ASN A 85 1.24 -3.60 -2.56
CA ASN A 85 2.57 -4.23 -2.53
C ASN A 85 3.66 -3.26 -3.02
N TYR A 86 3.46 -2.61 -4.17
CA TYR A 86 4.42 -1.61 -4.67
C TYR A 86 4.58 -0.43 -3.72
N TRP A 87 3.51 0.07 -3.13
CA TRP A 87 3.60 1.17 -2.17
C TRP A 87 4.36 0.78 -0.89
N ILE A 88 4.15 -0.43 -0.36
CA ILE A 88 4.94 -0.92 0.78
C ILE A 88 6.42 -0.95 0.43
N TYR A 89 6.77 -1.44 -0.78
CA TYR A 89 8.14 -1.47 -1.25
C TYR A 89 8.76 -0.08 -1.33
N ASP A 90 8.05 0.88 -1.94
CA ASP A 90 8.50 2.27 -2.04
C ASP A 90 8.81 2.86 -0.66
N VAL A 91 7.89 2.68 0.30
CA VAL A 91 8.05 3.20 1.67
C VAL A 91 9.22 2.53 2.40
N LEU A 92 9.34 1.20 2.31
CA LEU A 92 10.44 0.48 2.96
C LEU A 92 11.80 0.85 2.34
N THR A 93 11.84 1.07 1.03
CA THR A 93 13.04 1.52 0.30
C THR A 93 13.42 2.95 0.67
N GLU A 94 12.44 3.85 0.81
CA GLU A 94 12.66 5.23 1.27
C GLU A 94 13.25 5.26 2.70
N ILE A 95 12.76 4.40 3.60
CA ILE A 95 13.22 4.34 5.00
C ILE A 95 14.64 3.78 5.13
N ARG A 96 15.03 2.78 4.31
CA ARG A 96 16.27 2.00 4.50
C ARG A 96 17.34 2.23 3.43
N GLY A 97 17.01 2.90 2.33
CA GLY A 97 17.87 3.07 1.17
C GLY A 97 17.94 1.82 0.29
N PHE A 98 17.95 2.02 -1.04
CA PHE A 98 17.94 0.96 -2.07
C PHE A 98 19.13 -0.01 -1.97
N GLN A 99 20.29 0.44 -1.49
CA GLN A 99 21.55 -0.33 -1.56
C GLN A 99 21.65 -1.50 -0.59
N ASN A 100 20.60 -1.78 0.18
CA ASN A 100 20.52 -3.01 0.93
C ASN A 100 19.06 -3.41 1.06
N ILE A 101 18.58 -4.26 0.13
CA ILE A 101 17.59 -5.31 0.44
C ILE A 101 18.26 -6.23 1.47
N SER A 102 18.49 -5.67 2.66
CA SER A 102 19.11 -6.34 3.76
C SER A 102 18.12 -7.36 4.28
N LYS A 103 18.62 -8.34 5.02
CA LYS A 103 17.79 -9.22 5.86
C LYS A 103 16.72 -8.44 6.65
N ASN A 104 16.99 -7.19 7.02
CA ASN A 104 16.04 -6.32 7.71
C ASN A 104 14.88 -5.83 6.83
N PHE A 105 15.08 -5.61 5.53
CA PHE A 105 14.00 -5.29 4.58
C PHE A 105 13.06 -6.49 4.42
N ILE A 106 13.64 -7.69 4.20
CA ILE A 106 12.87 -8.93 4.07
C ILE A 106 12.07 -9.18 5.35
N LEU A 107 12.71 -9.06 6.53
CA LEU A 107 12.00 -9.16 7.81
C LEU A 107 10.96 -8.05 8.01
N ALA A 108 11.18 -6.85 7.45
CA ALA A 108 10.24 -5.76 7.49
C ALA A 108 8.96 -6.08 6.72
N PHE A 109 9.16 -6.47 5.47
CA PHE A 109 8.12 -6.91 4.59
C PHE A 109 7.38 -8.12 5.15
N SER A 110 8.11 -9.14 5.64
CA SER A 110 7.51 -10.35 6.21
C SER A 110 6.64 -10.11 7.45
N HIS A 111 6.95 -9.16 8.33
CA HIS A 111 5.99 -8.90 9.43
C HIS A 111 4.78 -8.08 8.98
N LEU A 112 4.92 -7.20 7.98
CA LEU A 112 3.76 -6.59 7.33
C LEU A 112 2.89 -7.66 6.68
N GLN A 113 3.48 -8.80 6.27
CA GLN A 113 2.74 -9.97 5.80
C GLN A 113 2.03 -10.76 6.89
N ILE A 114 2.64 -10.90 8.08
CA ILE A 114 2.05 -11.62 9.22
C ILE A 114 0.67 -11.08 9.62
N ILE A 115 0.44 -9.78 9.46
CA ILE A 115 -0.88 -9.15 9.69
C ILE A 115 -2.02 -9.82 8.91
N TRP A 116 -1.74 -10.25 7.68
CA TRP A 116 -2.73 -10.88 6.80
C TRP A 116 -2.88 -12.37 7.10
N CYS A 117 -1.77 -13.05 7.41
CA CYS A 117 -1.75 -14.46 7.76
C CYS A 117 -2.28 -14.76 9.17
N TYR A 118 -2.09 -13.84 10.12
CA TYR A 118 -2.47 -13.95 11.52
C TYR A 118 -3.23 -12.71 12.02
N PRO A 119 -4.40 -12.42 11.44
CA PRO A 119 -5.18 -11.25 11.79
C PRO A 119 -5.79 -11.42 13.18
N ASN A 120 -5.79 -10.33 13.97
CA ASN A 120 -6.48 -10.34 15.26
C ASN A 120 -8.01 -10.41 15.10
N ALA A 121 -8.72 -10.64 16.20
CA ALA A 121 -10.17 -10.82 16.19
C ALA A 121 -10.94 -9.60 15.67
N GLU A 122 -10.44 -8.38 15.90
CA GLU A 122 -11.10 -7.16 15.43
C GLU A 122 -10.96 -6.98 13.92
N LEU A 123 -9.79 -7.28 13.36
CA LEU A 123 -9.58 -7.24 11.92
C LEU A 123 -10.48 -8.25 11.20
N LYS A 124 -10.63 -9.48 11.73
CA LYS A 124 -11.47 -10.53 11.15
C LYS A 124 -12.96 -10.16 11.04
N LYS A 125 -13.46 -9.22 11.85
CA LYS A 125 -14.85 -8.76 11.83
C LYS A 125 -15.13 -7.71 10.75
N THR A 126 -14.09 -7.21 10.10
CA THR A 126 -14.22 -6.11 9.13
C THR A 126 -14.60 -6.63 7.74
N THR A 127 -15.29 -5.80 6.97
CA THR A 127 -15.74 -6.11 5.60
C THR A 127 -14.60 -6.14 4.59
N TYR A 128 -13.46 -5.53 4.92
CA TYR A 128 -12.26 -5.50 4.11
C TYR A 128 -11.24 -6.60 4.49
N TYR A 129 -11.57 -7.45 5.47
CA TYR A 129 -10.75 -8.59 5.80
C TYR A 129 -10.66 -9.57 4.61
N ASN A 130 -9.45 -10.05 4.30
CA ASN A 130 -9.13 -10.90 3.14
C ASN A 130 -9.49 -10.32 1.76
N LYS A 131 -9.80 -9.03 1.65
CA LYS A 131 -9.96 -8.36 0.34
C LYS A 131 -8.65 -8.17 -0.42
N CYS A 132 -7.52 -8.45 0.22
CA CYS A 132 -6.24 -8.56 -0.45
C CYS A 132 -5.54 -9.83 0.00
N ASN A 133 -5.42 -10.77 -0.92
CA ASN A 133 -4.45 -11.84 -0.78
C ASN A 133 -3.06 -11.29 -1.11
N GLN A 134 -2.15 -11.41 -0.16
CA GLN A 134 -0.78 -10.99 -0.38
C GLN A 134 -0.13 -11.88 -1.43
N ASN A 135 0.45 -11.27 -2.46
CA ASN A 135 1.28 -11.98 -3.40
C ASN A 135 2.71 -12.00 -2.85
N PHE A 136 3.15 -13.18 -2.43
CA PHE A 136 4.43 -13.42 -1.77
C PHE A 136 5.61 -13.34 -2.75
N ASP A 137 5.38 -13.49 -4.05
CA ASP A 137 6.43 -13.68 -5.06
C ASP A 137 6.96 -12.37 -5.65
N ILE A 138 6.25 -11.25 -5.46
CA ILE A 138 6.64 -9.92 -6.00
C ILE A 138 8.01 -9.47 -5.48
N PHE A 139 8.40 -9.93 -4.29
CA PHE A 139 9.63 -9.53 -3.63
C PHE A 139 10.69 -10.60 -3.63
N ASN A 140 10.55 -11.64 -4.47
CA ASN A 140 11.63 -12.59 -4.65
C ASN A 140 12.86 -11.85 -5.22
N PRO A 141 13.97 -11.73 -4.45
CA PRO A 141 15.17 -11.02 -4.88
C PRO A 141 15.73 -11.53 -6.21
N ASP A 142 15.47 -12.80 -6.55
CA ASP A 142 15.91 -13.39 -7.80
C ASP A 142 15.30 -12.72 -9.05
N TYR A 143 14.12 -12.07 -8.93
CA TYR A 143 13.52 -11.28 -10.02
C TYR A 143 14.14 -9.89 -10.20
N TRP A 144 14.96 -9.42 -9.26
CA TRP A 144 15.53 -8.07 -9.24
C TRP A 144 17.03 -8.06 -9.53
N ASN A 145 17.63 -9.23 -9.75
CA ASN A 145 19.01 -9.37 -10.21
C ASN A 145 19.04 -9.33 -11.75
N GLU A 146 19.06 -8.12 -12.32
CA GLU A 146 19.51 -7.87 -13.71
C GLU A 146 20.95 -7.32 -13.72
#